data_AF-A0A9E2IK56-F1
#
_entry.id   AF-A0A9E2IK56-F1
#
_cell.length_a   1.000
_cell.length_b   1.000
_cell.length_c   1.000
_cell.angle_alpha   90.00
_cell.angle_beta   90.00
_cell.angle_gamma   90.00
#
_symmetry.space_group_name_H-M   'P 1'
#
loop_
_entity.id
_entity.type
_entity.pdbx_description
1 polymer ?
#
loop_
_entity_poly.entity_id
_entity_poly.type
_entity_poly.pdbx_seq_one_letter_code
_entity_poly.pdbx_strand_id
1 'polypeptide(L)' 'MQSYKDLAIYKIAYQLAVEIHKMTLERLPKFEMFEEGGQIRRSSKSIPATIVEGFGRKQY' A
#
# COMPACT_ATOMS: atom_id res chain seq x y z
N MET A 1 11.17 -12.91 -18.14
CA MET A 1 11.04 -11.48 -17.79
C MET A 1 10.58 -11.41 -16.34
N GLN A 2 11.38 -10.84 -15.43
CA GLN A 2 10.96 -10.68 -14.03
C GLN A 2 9.98 -9.51 -13.94
N SER A 3 8.90 -9.68 -13.18
CA SER A 3 7.89 -8.65 -12.92
C SER A 3 8.15 -7.99 -11.57
N TYR A 4 7.66 -6.75 -11.37
CA TYR A 4 7.62 -6.15 -10.02
C TYR A 4 6.86 -7.05 -9.02
N LYS A 5 5.91 -7.86 -9.53
CA LYS A 5 5.13 -8.82 -8.72
C LYS A 5 5.98 -9.91 -8.10
N ASP A 6 7.19 -10.15 -8.63
CA ASP A 6 8.11 -11.16 -8.12
C ASP A 6 8.95 -10.63 -6.95
N LEU A 7 9.06 -9.31 -6.79
CA LEU A 7 9.82 -8.69 -5.71
C LEU A 7 9.23 -9.06 -4.34
N ALA A 8 10.05 -9.65 -3.46
CA ALA A 8 9.65 -9.95 -2.09
C ALA A 8 9.15 -8.70 -1.35
N ILE A 9 9.83 -7.56 -1.54
CA ILE A 9 9.45 -6.29 -0.92
C ILE A 9 8.10 -5.77 -1.42
N TYR A 10 7.77 -5.98 -2.70
CA TYR A 10 6.45 -5.61 -3.24
C TYR A 10 5.35 -6.44 -2.59
N LYS A 11 5.55 -7.76 -2.46
CA LYS A 11 4.57 -8.66 -1.83
C LYS A 11 4.31 -8.28 -0.37
N ILE A 12 5.37 -7.97 0.39
CA ILE A 12 5.26 -7.51 1.79
C ILE A 12 4.51 -6.18 1.87
N ALA A 13 4.91 -5.20 1.06
CA ALA A 13 4.29 -3.88 1.06
C ALA A 13 2.80 -3.93 0.66
N TYR A 14 2.46 -4.73 -0.36
CA TYR A 14 1.10 -4.92 -0.80
C TYR A 14 0.23 -5.58 0.27
N GLN A 15 0.72 -6.66 0.89
CA GLN A 15 0.02 -7.36 1.95
C GLN A 15 -0.23 -6.43 3.15
N LEU A 16 0.79 -5.68 3.57
CA LEU A 16 0.66 -4.70 4.66
C LEU A 16 -0.36 -3.61 4.32
N ALA A 17 -0.41 -3.15 3.06
CA ALA A 17 -1.39 -2.15 2.63
C ALA A 17 -2.83 -2.66 2.69
N VAL A 18 -3.06 -3.95 2.39
CA VAL A 18 -4.36 -4.59 2.54
C VAL A 18 -4.75 -4.71 4.02
N GLU A 19 -3.83 -5.11 4.88
CA GLU A 19 -4.06 -5.22 6.32
C GLU A 19 -4.38 -3.88 6.96
N ILE A 20 -3.62 -2.83 6.62
CA ILE A 20 -3.88 -1.47 7.08
C ILE A 20 -5.23 -0.97 6.56
N HIS A 21 -5.57 -1.24 5.31
CA HIS A 21 -6.89 -0.89 4.76
C HIS A 21 -8.02 -1.49 5.60
N LYS A 22 -7.98 -2.80 5.87
CA LYS A 22 -8.96 -3.49 6.70
C LYS A 22 -9.00 -2.92 8.11
N MET A 23 -7.83 -2.75 8.73
CA MET A 23 -7.71 -2.18 10.07
C MET A 23 -8.39 -0.80 10.18
N THR A 24 -8.20 0.08 9.19
CA THR A 24 -8.82 1.41 9.21
C THR A 24 -10.35 1.41 9.06
N LEU A 25 -10.92 0.33 8.53
CA LEU A 25 -12.37 0.18 8.37
C LEU A 25 -13.01 -0.55 9.55
N GLU A 26 -12.28 -1.49 10.16
CA GLU A 26 -12.79 -2.38 11.19
C GLU A 26 -12.49 -1.90 12.62
N ARG A 27 -11.35 -1.23 12.83
CA ARG A 27 -10.85 -0.91 14.18
C ARG A 27 -10.93 0.56 14.55
N LEU A 28 -10.95 1.45 13.55
CA LEU A 28 -11.10 2.87 13.82
C LEU A 28 -12.56 3.23 14.08
N PRO A 29 -12.84 4.20 14.98
CA PRO A 29 -14.18 4.75 15.13
C PRO A 29 -14.70 5.30 13.81
N LYS A 30 -16.02 5.21 13.58
CA LYS A 30 -16.62 5.69 12.32
C LYS A 30 -16.34 7.16 12.02
N PHE A 31 -16.18 8.00 13.04
CA PHE A 31 -15.88 9.42 12.86
C PHE A 31 -14.46 9.66 12.29
N GLU A 32 -13.54 8.70 12.42
CA GLU A 32 -12.18 8.76 11.85
C GLU A 32 -12.12 8.30 10.38
N MET A 33 -13.25 7.89 9.78
CA MET A 33 -13.26 7.27 8.46
C MET A 33 -12.62 8.14 7.37
N PHE A 34 -12.85 9.45 7.42
CA PHE A 34 -12.40 10.40 6.41
C PHE A 34 -11.16 11.19 6.81
N GLU A 35 -10.97 11.44 8.11
CA GLU A 35 -9.81 12.13 8.69
C GLU A 35 -8.61 11.18 8.71
N GLU A 36 -8.29 10.57 9.84
CA GLU A 36 -7.10 9.74 10.00
C GLU A 36 -7.16 8.46 9.16
N GLY A 37 -8.31 7.79 9.11
CA GLY A 37 -8.49 6.58 8.32
C GLY A 37 -8.22 6.80 6.82
N GLY A 38 -8.64 7.95 6.29
CA GLY A 38 -8.37 8.33 4.91
C GLY A 38 -6.89 8.56 4.65
N GLN A 39 -6.22 9.28 5.54
CA GLN A 39 -4.79 9.57 5.45
C GLN A 39 -3.94 8.30 5.52
N ILE A 40 -4.20 7.44 6.50
CA ILE A 40 -3.50 6.16 6.71
C ILE A 40 -3.62 5.25 5.48
N ARG A 41 -4.82 5.15 4.89
CA ARG A 41 -5.01 4.31 3.69
C ARG A 41 -4.23 4.84 2.49
N ARG A 42 -4.18 6.16 2.30
CA ARG A 42 -3.44 6.77 1.17
C ARG A 42 -1.93 6.59 1.33
N SER A 43 -1.39 6.88 2.51
CA SER A 43 0.05 6.72 2.79
C SER A 43 0.48 5.26 2.69
N SER A 44 -0.35 4.32 3.16
CA SER A 44 -0.03 2.89 3.07
C SER A 44 -0.02 2.38 1.63
N LYS A 45 -0.99 2.80 0.80
CA LYS A 45 -1.07 2.39 -0.61
C LYS A 45 0.01 3.02 -1.50
N SER A 46 0.61 4.13 -1.09
CA SER A 46 1.69 4.76 -1.89
C SER A 46 2.96 3.92 -1.89
N ILE A 47 3.26 3.17 -0.82
CA ILE A 47 4.47 2.34 -0.73
C ILE A 47 4.56 1.30 -1.87
N PRO A 48 3.59 0.38 -2.07
CA PRO A 48 3.66 -0.53 -3.20
C PRO A 48 3.60 0.18 -4.56
N ALA A 49 2.95 1.34 -4.66
CA ALA A 49 2.92 2.12 -5.91
C ALA A 49 4.32 2.66 -6.26
N THR A 50 5.03 3.24 -5.30
CA THR A 50 6.41 3.74 -5.50
C THR A 50 7.38 2.62 -5.86
N ILE A 51 7.19 1.40 -5.31
CA ILE A 51 7.98 0.23 -5.72
C ILE A 51 7.76 -0.11 -7.20
N VAL A 52 6.50 -0.09 -7.66
CA VAL A 52 6.15 -0.34 -9.07
C VAL A 52 6.77 0.73 -9.98
N GLU A 53 6.64 2.01 -9.60
CA GLU A 53 7.25 3.12 -10.34
C GLU A 53 8.78 2.99 -10.43
N GLY A 54 9.44 2.68 -9.32
CA GLY A 54 10.89 2.47 -9.27
C GLY A 54 11.34 1.26 -10.10
N PHE A 55 10.58 0.17 -10.08
CA PHE A 55 10.85 -1.01 -10.92
C PHE A 55 10.73 -0.67 -12.41
N GLY A 56 9.70 0.08 -12.79
CA GLY A 56 9.49 0.52 -14.18
C GLY A 56 10.64 1.39 -14.70
N ARG A 57 11.18 2.29 -13.87
CA ARG A 57 12.33 3.14 -14.22
C ARG A 57 13.63 2.37 -14.44
N LYS A 58 13.82 1.21 -13.78
CA LYS A 58 15.02 0.36 -13.95
C LYS A 58 15.00 -0.45 -15.25
N GLN A 59 13.84 -0.56 -15.91
CA GLN A 59 13.67 -1.30 -17.16
C GLN A 59 13.85 -0.41 -18.41
N TYR A 60 14.06 0.90 -18.24
CA TYR A 60 14.51 1.82 -19.28
C TYR A 60 16.04 1.90 -19.30
#